data_AF-A0A8A7KHG7-F1
#
_entry.id   AF-A0A8A7KHG7-F1
#
_cell.length_a   1.000
_cell.length_b   1.000
_cell.length_c   1.000
_cell.angle_alpha   90.00
_cell.angle_beta   90.00
_cell.angle_gamma   90.00
#
_symmetry.space_group_name_H-M   'P 1'
#
loop_
_entity.id
_entity.type
_entity.pdbx_description
1 polymer ?
#
loop_
_entity_poly.entity_id
_entity_poly.type
_entity_poly.pdbx_seq_one_letter_code
_entity_poly.pdbx_strand_id
1 'polypeptide(L)'
;MTQTDKSKQKQVIIIAAVVLIAPVIIGLLVNLGSHDIEDVRIKMEEYLYDRYGEEFVVDRIGTRSGYYEARIYPKSIIGTSKEDDSYYYSQAGIKIERKLGNVGDGYDIVLLNIEGEEYLKPKAREMFGDKIKLKTKIRYKKKKEGNDYFSWQIRSGFKELLKKSVNNSETHRIELQLFIYIFDRIETEEEKEERRREIFEFVQYLKEEGLYKYLELGVIFIDERVLAPGYGEYSLEVRFSDKEKVEIGGKKVYLPPLELRKEMTVKLQEEIDKMSEEELLERMGRIKKSRLDDLRGYNTQCGTFIYSWGMLEENYSSSLSRRDKSRNYSKLEHVELDNGLKYMYLSRKE
;
A
#
# COMPACT_ATOMS: atom_id res chain seq x y z
N MET A 1 12.90 -58.81 -56.52
CA MET A 1 13.14 -57.51 -55.85
C MET A 1 14.57 -57.10 -56.08
N THR A 2 14.78 -56.01 -56.82
CA THR A 2 16.10 -55.45 -57.10
C THR A 2 16.66 -54.74 -55.86
N GLN A 3 17.98 -54.51 -55.81
CA GLN A 3 18.64 -53.80 -54.70
C GLN A 3 18.00 -52.42 -54.42
N THR A 4 17.47 -51.79 -55.46
CA THR A 4 16.76 -50.51 -55.44
C THR A 4 15.41 -50.59 -54.71
N ASP A 5 14.68 -51.71 -54.81
CA ASP A 5 13.41 -51.91 -54.11
C ASP A 5 13.62 -52.05 -52.60
N LYS A 6 14.66 -52.78 -52.17
CA LYS A 6 15.00 -52.93 -50.74
C LYS A 6 15.41 -51.59 -50.10
N SER A 7 16.06 -50.71 -50.86
CA SER A 7 16.44 -49.37 -50.42
C SER A 7 15.22 -48.46 -50.21
N LYS A 8 14.30 -48.44 -51.20
CA LYS A 8 13.03 -47.70 -51.09
C LYS A 8 12.16 -48.23 -49.95
N GLN A 9 12.08 -49.56 -49.79
CA GLN A 9 11.29 -50.17 -48.72
C GLN A 9 11.86 -49.84 -47.32
N LYS A 10 13.20 -49.80 -47.16
CA LYS A 10 13.84 -49.31 -45.92
C LYS A 10 13.59 -47.84 -45.66
N GLN A 11 13.65 -46.97 -46.68
CA GLN A 11 13.33 -45.55 -46.53
C GLN A 11 11.87 -45.33 -46.14
N VAL A 12 10.93 -46.06 -46.73
CA VAL A 12 9.50 -45.97 -46.39
C VAL A 12 9.23 -46.44 -44.96
N ILE A 13 9.89 -47.51 -44.50
CA ILE A 13 9.76 -48.00 -43.11
C ILE A 13 10.36 -46.99 -42.11
N ILE A 14 11.50 -46.37 -42.41
CA ILE A 14 12.12 -45.34 -41.55
C ILE A 14 11.24 -44.09 -41.48
N ILE A 15 10.70 -43.63 -42.62
CA ILE A 15 9.80 -42.47 -42.66
C ILE A 15 8.50 -42.78 -41.89
N ALA A 16 7.92 -43.97 -42.07
CA ALA A 16 6.73 -44.39 -41.33
C ALA A 16 6.98 -44.48 -39.81
N ALA A 17 8.14 -44.99 -39.38
CA ALA A 17 8.52 -45.03 -37.98
C ALA A 17 8.73 -43.63 -37.39
N VAL A 18 9.36 -42.71 -38.13
CA VAL A 18 9.52 -41.30 -37.68
C VAL A 18 8.17 -40.60 -37.60
N VAL A 19 7.25 -40.82 -38.55
CA VAL A 19 5.91 -40.21 -38.55
C VAL A 19 5.00 -40.76 -37.45
N LEU A 20 5.17 -42.03 -37.04
CA LEU A 20 4.41 -42.62 -35.93
C LEU A 20 4.98 -42.26 -34.55
N ILE A 21 6.29 -42.10 -34.43
CA ILE A 21 6.97 -41.83 -33.16
C ILE A 21 7.05 -40.32 -32.89
N ALA A 22 7.15 -39.48 -33.92
CA ALA A 22 7.25 -38.02 -33.76
C ALA A 22 6.04 -37.40 -33.04
N PRO A 23 4.76 -37.76 -33.28
CA PRO A 23 3.63 -37.23 -32.52
C PRO A 23 3.64 -37.68 -31.05
N VAL A 24 4.17 -38.88 -30.77
CA VAL A 24 4.29 -39.41 -29.39
C VAL A 24 5.42 -38.70 -28.64
N ILE A 25 6.56 -38.46 -29.30
CA ILE A 25 7.68 -37.69 -28.74
C ILE A 25 7.32 -36.20 -28.62
N ILE A 26 6.60 -35.63 -29.58
CA ILE A 26 6.09 -34.24 -29.53
C ILE A 26 5.01 -34.13 -28.44
N GLY A 27 4.11 -35.11 -28.30
CA GLY A 27 3.13 -35.17 -27.19
C GLY A 27 3.78 -35.34 -25.82
N LEU A 28 4.89 -36.07 -25.73
CA LEU A 28 5.73 -36.18 -24.51
C LEU A 28 6.57 -34.92 -24.25
N LEU A 29 6.94 -34.16 -25.28
CA LEU A 29 7.70 -32.90 -25.17
C LEU A 29 6.80 -31.70 -24.84
N VAL A 30 5.52 -31.73 -25.25
CA VAL A 30 4.55 -30.67 -24.97
C VAL A 30 3.95 -30.78 -23.55
N ASN A 31 4.11 -31.91 -22.87
CA ASN A 31 3.69 -32.11 -21.47
C ASN A 31 4.79 -31.84 -20.42
N LEU A 32 5.89 -31.19 -20.81
CA LEU A 32 6.94 -30.74 -19.88
C LEU A 32 6.62 -29.34 -19.35
N GLY A 33 5.74 -29.24 -18.35
CA GLY A 33 5.80 -28.12 -17.38
C GLY A 33 4.48 -27.47 -16.93
N SER A 34 3.33 -27.75 -17.57
CA SER A 34 2.04 -27.22 -17.08
C SER A 34 1.41 -28.17 -16.07
N HIS A 35 1.36 -27.77 -14.81
CA HIS A 35 0.61 -28.45 -13.76
C HIS A 35 -0.85 -28.01 -13.84
N ASP A 36 -1.76 -28.84 -13.32
CA ASP A 36 -3.14 -28.41 -13.16
C ASP A 36 -3.20 -27.22 -12.19
N ILE A 37 -3.99 -26.20 -12.54
CA ILE A 37 -4.05 -24.96 -11.76
C ILE A 37 -4.68 -25.21 -10.40
N GLU A 38 -5.55 -26.23 -10.27
CA GLU A 38 -6.15 -26.57 -8.99
C GLU A 38 -5.14 -27.29 -8.09
N ASP A 39 -4.28 -28.15 -8.64
CA ASP A 39 -3.15 -28.73 -7.89
C ASP A 39 -2.21 -27.63 -7.35
N VAL A 40 -1.95 -26.59 -8.16
CA VAL A 40 -1.18 -25.42 -7.74
C VAL A 40 -1.89 -24.68 -6.60
N ARG A 41 -3.21 -24.49 -6.71
CA ARG A 41 -4.03 -23.80 -5.72
C ARG A 41 -4.03 -24.53 -4.38
N ILE A 42 -4.37 -25.82 -4.38
CA ILE A 42 -4.43 -26.67 -3.18
C ILE A 42 -3.08 -26.62 -2.45
N LYS A 43 -1.98 -26.78 -3.19
CA LYS A 43 -0.64 -26.74 -2.59
C LYS A 43 -0.30 -25.39 -1.95
N MET A 44 -0.75 -24.27 -2.54
CA MET A 44 -0.60 -22.95 -1.91
C MET A 44 -1.48 -22.79 -0.68
N GLU A 45 -2.74 -23.24 -0.74
CA GLU A 45 -3.69 -23.17 0.38
C GLU A 45 -3.21 -23.98 1.59
N GLU A 46 -2.76 -25.22 1.38
CA GLU A 46 -2.17 -26.07 2.43
C GLU A 46 -0.97 -25.39 3.09
N TYR A 47 -0.04 -24.87 2.29
CA TYR A 47 1.13 -24.16 2.80
C TYR A 47 0.76 -22.93 3.65
N LEU A 48 -0.20 -22.14 3.18
CA LEU A 48 -0.63 -20.93 3.88
C LEU A 48 -1.35 -21.27 5.19
N TYR A 49 -2.19 -22.31 5.17
CA TYR A 49 -2.86 -22.81 6.38
C TYR A 49 -1.85 -23.30 7.42
N ASP A 50 -0.87 -24.11 7.02
CA ASP A 50 0.18 -24.61 7.92
C ASP A 50 1.02 -23.48 8.52
N ARG A 51 1.28 -22.42 7.75
CA ARG A 51 2.11 -21.28 8.18
C ARG A 51 1.36 -20.30 9.07
N TYR A 52 0.11 -19.98 8.74
CA TYR A 52 -0.65 -18.88 9.35
C TYR A 52 -1.78 -19.34 10.27
N GLY A 53 -2.17 -20.61 10.20
CA GLY A 53 -3.26 -21.17 11.01
C GLY A 53 -4.65 -20.67 10.62
N GLU A 54 -4.81 -20.07 9.44
CA GLU A 54 -6.10 -19.65 8.87
C GLU A 54 -6.18 -19.98 7.38
N GLU A 55 -7.40 -20.11 6.85
CA GLU A 55 -7.61 -20.37 5.42
C GLU A 55 -7.38 -19.11 4.59
N PHE A 56 -6.80 -19.29 3.41
CA PHE A 56 -6.57 -18.21 2.44
C PHE A 56 -7.43 -18.40 1.20
N VAL A 57 -7.83 -17.28 0.59
CA VAL A 57 -8.18 -17.25 -0.82
C VAL A 57 -6.88 -17.18 -1.60
N VAL A 58 -6.65 -18.17 -2.46
CA VAL A 58 -5.64 -18.13 -3.50
C VAL A 58 -6.38 -17.89 -4.80
N ASP A 59 -6.13 -16.80 -5.51
CA ASP A 59 -6.80 -16.52 -6.79
C ASP A 59 -5.90 -15.83 -7.81
N ARG A 60 -6.45 -15.58 -9.01
CA ARG A 60 -5.73 -14.96 -10.14
C ARG A 60 -4.38 -15.65 -10.43
N ILE A 61 -4.37 -16.97 -10.36
CA ILE A 61 -3.16 -17.77 -10.61
C ILE A 61 -2.74 -17.55 -12.06
N GLY A 62 -1.50 -17.07 -12.23
CA GLY A 62 -0.88 -16.86 -13.54
C GLY A 62 0.57 -17.31 -13.53
N THR A 63 1.19 -17.33 -14.70
CA THR A 63 2.60 -17.72 -14.83
C THR A 63 3.48 -16.49 -15.08
N ARG A 64 4.56 -16.34 -14.31
CA ARG A 64 5.54 -15.26 -14.49
C ARG A 64 6.95 -15.77 -14.22
N SER A 65 7.87 -15.54 -15.15
CA SER A 65 9.31 -15.82 -14.98
C SER A 65 9.65 -17.21 -14.43
N GLY A 66 8.92 -18.25 -14.83
CA GLY A 66 9.13 -19.62 -14.35
C GLY A 66 8.47 -19.95 -13.00
N TYR A 67 7.52 -19.14 -12.54
CA TYR A 67 6.71 -19.37 -11.35
C TYR A 67 5.22 -19.35 -11.70
N TYR A 68 4.41 -20.16 -11.01
CA TYR A 68 3.01 -19.79 -10.80
C TYR A 68 2.98 -18.75 -9.69
N GLU A 69 2.31 -17.63 -9.93
CA GLU A 69 2.07 -16.56 -8.96
C GLU A 69 0.56 -16.42 -8.77
N ALA A 70 0.14 -16.26 -7.52
CA ALA A 70 -1.24 -16.05 -7.14
C ALA A 70 -1.36 -14.84 -6.23
N ARG A 71 -2.51 -14.17 -6.30
CA ARG A 71 -2.91 -13.21 -5.27
C ARG A 71 -3.44 -14.01 -4.08
N ILE A 72 -3.05 -13.58 -2.87
CA ILE A 72 -3.47 -14.23 -1.62
C ILE A 72 -4.00 -13.23 -0.62
N TYR A 73 -5.01 -13.65 0.15
CA TYR A 73 -5.52 -12.95 1.31
C TYR A 73 -6.32 -13.93 2.20
N PRO A 74 -6.42 -13.70 3.52
CA PRO A 74 -7.12 -14.62 4.41
C PRO A 74 -8.62 -14.61 4.13
N LYS A 75 -9.30 -15.75 4.27
CA LYS A 75 -10.77 -15.80 4.10
C LYS A 75 -11.52 -14.98 5.15
N SER A 76 -10.89 -14.72 6.30
CA SER A 76 -11.45 -13.96 7.42
C SER A 76 -11.82 -12.50 7.09
N ILE A 77 -11.31 -11.94 5.99
CA ILE A 77 -11.65 -10.57 5.56
C ILE A 77 -12.83 -10.48 4.60
N ILE A 78 -13.34 -11.61 4.09
CA ILE A 78 -14.53 -11.66 3.22
C ILE A 78 -15.74 -11.12 3.99
N GLY A 79 -16.53 -10.26 3.36
CA GLY A 79 -17.68 -9.58 3.98
C GLY A 79 -17.31 -8.44 4.92
N THR A 80 -16.03 -8.08 5.03
CA THR A 80 -15.57 -6.94 5.85
C THR A 80 -15.17 -5.76 4.96
N SER A 81 -14.95 -4.58 5.56
CA SER A 81 -14.43 -3.41 4.83
C SER A 81 -13.02 -3.59 4.25
N LYS A 82 -12.33 -4.68 4.62
CA LYS A 82 -11.02 -5.07 4.09
C LYS A 82 -11.13 -5.90 2.80
N GLU A 83 -12.33 -6.41 2.48
CA GLU A 83 -12.58 -7.10 1.22
C GLU A 83 -12.38 -6.14 0.03
N ASP A 84 -11.80 -6.65 -1.04
CA ASP A 84 -11.38 -5.91 -2.23
C ASP A 84 -10.47 -4.70 -1.95
N ASP A 85 -9.74 -4.71 -0.84
CA ASP A 85 -8.71 -3.71 -0.52
C ASP A 85 -7.33 -4.34 -0.60
N SER A 86 -6.59 -4.01 -1.68
CA SER A 86 -5.26 -4.56 -1.95
C SER A 86 -4.21 -4.24 -0.89
N TYR A 87 -4.49 -3.36 0.08
CA TYR A 87 -3.63 -3.15 1.24
C TYR A 87 -3.47 -4.43 2.09
N TYR A 88 -4.49 -5.29 2.10
CA TYR A 88 -4.50 -6.53 2.88
C TYR A 88 -4.08 -7.76 2.08
N TYR A 89 -3.61 -7.57 0.84
CA TYR A 89 -3.32 -8.65 -0.09
C TYR A 89 -1.82 -8.83 -0.26
N SER A 90 -1.40 -10.06 -0.54
CA SER A 90 -0.03 -10.37 -0.91
C SER A 90 0.02 -11.31 -2.11
N GLN A 91 1.21 -11.84 -2.39
CA GLN A 91 1.44 -12.83 -3.43
C GLN A 91 2.01 -14.11 -2.83
N ALA A 92 1.57 -15.25 -3.35
CA ALA A 92 2.23 -16.54 -3.19
C ALA A 92 2.79 -16.97 -4.54
N GLY A 93 3.91 -17.69 -4.50
CA GLY A 93 4.61 -18.16 -5.68
C GLY A 93 5.12 -19.58 -5.50
N ILE A 94 5.08 -20.36 -6.58
CA ILE A 94 5.66 -21.69 -6.64
C ILE A 94 6.41 -21.86 -7.96
N LYS A 95 7.62 -22.40 -7.88
CA LYS A 95 8.47 -22.57 -9.05
C LYS A 95 7.91 -23.66 -9.97
N ILE A 96 7.90 -23.38 -11.28
CA ILE A 96 7.49 -24.32 -12.32
C ILE A 96 8.65 -25.28 -12.59
N GLU A 97 8.53 -26.51 -12.08
CA GLU A 97 9.47 -27.59 -12.30
C GLU A 97 8.72 -28.89 -12.64
N ARG A 98 9.44 -29.97 -12.98
CA ARG A 98 8.81 -31.28 -13.28
C ARG A 98 7.90 -31.78 -12.15
N LYS A 99 8.24 -31.44 -10.90
CA LYS A 99 7.37 -31.56 -9.73
C LYS A 99 7.15 -30.14 -9.21
N LEU A 100 5.95 -29.81 -8.74
CA LEU A 100 5.68 -28.52 -8.13
C LEU A 100 6.71 -28.23 -7.02
N GLY A 101 7.39 -27.08 -7.10
CA GLY A 101 8.43 -26.67 -6.14
C GLY A 101 7.90 -26.34 -4.75
N ASN A 102 8.71 -25.69 -3.92
CA ASN A 102 8.23 -25.16 -2.63
C ASN A 102 7.43 -23.88 -2.84
N VAL A 103 6.40 -23.69 -2.02
CA VAL A 103 5.63 -22.45 -1.98
C VAL A 103 6.41 -21.43 -1.15
N GLY A 104 6.47 -20.20 -1.65
CA GLY A 104 6.88 -19.03 -0.88
C GLY A 104 5.81 -17.94 -1.00
N ASP A 105 5.75 -17.05 -0.04
CA ASP A 105 4.77 -15.97 0.00
C ASP A 105 5.33 -14.69 0.63
N GLY A 106 4.59 -13.60 0.47
CA GLY A 106 4.91 -12.30 1.06
C GLY A 106 3.93 -11.83 2.12
N TYR A 107 3.06 -12.67 2.68
CA TYR A 107 1.96 -12.24 3.56
C TYR A 107 2.46 -11.70 4.91
N ASP A 108 3.63 -12.15 5.38
CA ASP A 108 4.32 -11.55 6.55
C ASP A 108 4.53 -10.04 6.41
N ILE A 109 4.65 -9.50 5.19
CA ILE A 109 4.77 -8.05 4.96
C ILE A 109 3.45 -7.35 5.29
N VAL A 110 2.33 -7.96 4.92
CA VAL A 110 0.98 -7.45 5.23
C VAL A 110 0.75 -7.49 6.73
N LEU A 111 1.05 -8.61 7.38
CA LEU A 111 0.95 -8.76 8.83
C LEU A 111 1.81 -7.72 9.56
N LEU A 112 3.07 -7.52 9.15
CA LEU A 112 3.95 -6.52 9.75
C LEU A 112 3.34 -5.10 9.70
N ASN A 113 2.70 -4.75 8.59
CA ASN A 113 2.02 -3.45 8.45
C ASN A 113 0.81 -3.36 9.38
N ILE A 114 -0.05 -4.39 9.41
CA ILE A 114 -1.23 -4.44 10.29
C ILE A 114 -0.82 -4.31 11.76
N GLU A 115 0.17 -5.08 12.21
CA GLU A 115 0.67 -5.05 13.58
C GLU A 115 1.26 -3.68 13.96
N GLY A 116 2.00 -3.05 13.04
CA GLY A 116 2.54 -1.71 13.24
C GLY A 116 1.44 -0.64 13.31
N GLU A 117 0.37 -0.79 12.53
CA GLU A 117 -0.81 0.05 12.63
C GLU A 117 -1.49 -0.13 13.99
N GLU A 118 -1.76 -1.37 14.41
CA GLU A 118 -2.40 -1.68 15.69
C GLU A 118 -1.60 -1.14 16.87
N TYR A 119 -0.27 -1.16 16.76
CA TYR A 119 0.63 -0.58 17.76
C TYR A 119 0.47 0.93 17.88
N LEU A 120 0.42 1.65 16.76
CA LEU A 120 0.43 3.12 16.71
C LEU A 120 -0.96 3.73 16.86
N LYS A 121 -2.01 2.97 16.56
CA LYS A 121 -3.41 3.43 16.54
C LYS A 121 -3.89 4.04 17.85
N PRO A 122 -3.61 3.48 19.05
CA PRO A 122 -4.05 4.08 20.30
C PRO A 122 -3.51 5.50 20.47
N LYS A 123 -2.20 5.72 20.23
CA LYS A 123 -1.59 7.04 20.39
C LYS A 123 -2.03 8.02 19.31
N ALA A 124 -2.20 7.55 18.07
CA ALA A 124 -2.72 8.39 17.00
C ALA A 124 -4.16 8.87 17.29
N ARG A 125 -5.02 8.01 17.86
CA ARG A 125 -6.38 8.40 18.28
C ARG A 125 -6.38 9.37 19.45
N GLU A 126 -5.51 9.15 20.43
CA GLU A 126 -5.35 10.07 21.55
C GLU A 126 -5.00 11.49 21.07
N MET A 127 -4.14 11.61 20.06
CA MET A 127 -3.69 12.91 19.55
C MET A 127 -4.61 13.54 18.49
N PHE A 128 -5.21 12.74 17.62
CA PHE A 128 -5.89 13.25 16.42
C PHE A 128 -7.40 12.92 16.38
N GLY A 129 -7.93 12.28 17.42
CA GLY A 129 -9.31 11.83 17.50
C GLY A 129 -9.60 10.53 16.73
N ASP A 130 -10.87 10.15 16.69
CA ASP A 130 -11.28 8.86 16.13
C ASP A 130 -11.48 8.85 14.61
N LYS A 131 -11.72 10.03 13.99
CA LYS A 131 -11.88 10.22 12.54
C LYS A 131 -10.55 10.12 11.79
N ILE A 132 -9.78 9.06 12.04
CA ILE A 132 -8.49 8.81 11.41
C ILE A 132 -8.41 7.46 10.70
N LYS A 133 -7.63 7.42 9.62
CA LYS A 133 -7.08 6.19 9.05
C LYS A 133 -5.56 6.24 9.03
N LEU A 134 -4.95 5.21 9.62
CA LEU A 134 -3.53 4.97 9.48
C LEU A 134 -3.24 4.14 8.23
N LYS A 135 -2.06 4.29 7.65
CA LYS A 135 -1.54 3.38 6.62
C LYS A 135 -0.04 3.25 6.86
N THR A 136 0.39 2.06 7.23
CA THR A 136 1.79 1.75 7.47
C THR A 136 2.37 0.99 6.27
N LYS A 137 3.62 1.28 5.97
CA LYS A 137 4.48 0.46 5.13
C LYS A 137 5.83 0.33 5.82
N ILE A 138 6.07 -0.85 6.37
CA ILE A 138 7.18 -1.17 7.24
C ILE A 138 8.11 -2.10 6.50
N ARG A 139 9.41 -1.79 6.54
CA ARG A 139 10.47 -2.70 6.10
C ARG A 139 11.41 -2.96 7.24
N TYR A 140 11.53 -4.23 7.60
CA TYR A 140 12.57 -4.66 8.50
C TYR A 140 13.81 -5.08 7.70
N LYS A 141 14.95 -4.49 8.04
CA LYS A 141 16.23 -4.79 7.41
C LYS A 141 17.24 -5.27 8.44
N LYS A 142 18.07 -6.21 8.01
CA LYS A 142 19.13 -6.81 8.83
C LYS A 142 20.45 -6.86 8.06
N LYS A 143 21.55 -6.51 8.73
CA LYS A 143 22.92 -6.85 8.26
C LYS A 143 23.24 -8.30 8.63
N LYS A 144 23.70 -9.07 7.66
CA LYS A 144 24.27 -10.40 7.95
C LYS A 144 25.69 -10.21 8.49
N GLU A 145 26.15 -11.15 9.29
CA GLU A 145 27.54 -11.18 9.74
C GLU A 145 28.47 -11.22 8.52
N GLY A 146 29.49 -10.35 8.51
CA GLY A 146 30.40 -10.17 7.37
C GLY A 146 29.84 -9.35 6.20
N ASN A 147 28.62 -8.82 6.28
CA ASN A 147 28.08 -7.90 5.27
C ASN A 147 28.00 -6.47 5.81
N ASP A 148 28.46 -5.51 5.00
CA ASP A 148 28.40 -4.08 5.35
C ASP A 148 27.07 -3.40 4.99
N TYR A 149 26.16 -4.12 4.31
CA TYR A 149 24.87 -3.58 3.86
C TYR A 149 23.66 -4.24 4.52
N PHE A 150 22.59 -3.46 4.68
CA PHE A 150 21.31 -3.91 5.19
C PHE A 150 20.50 -4.61 4.10
N SER A 151 19.95 -5.79 4.41
CA SER A 151 19.10 -6.56 3.50
C SER A 151 17.67 -6.67 4.04
N TRP A 152 16.69 -6.50 3.16
CA TRP A 152 15.27 -6.65 3.51
C TRP A 152 14.94 -8.08 3.91
N GLN A 153 14.14 -8.22 4.96
CA GLN A 153 13.65 -9.49 5.47
C GLN A 153 12.12 -9.51 5.41
N ILE A 154 11.56 -10.59 4.87
CA ILE A 154 10.12 -10.89 4.90
C ILE A 154 9.84 -11.56 6.25
N ARG A 155 9.36 -10.80 7.23
CA ARG A 155 9.02 -11.24 8.59
C ARG A 155 7.95 -10.35 9.21
N SER A 156 7.01 -10.94 9.93
CA SER A 156 6.07 -10.27 10.84
C SER A 156 6.61 -10.27 12.29
N GLY A 157 5.84 -9.75 13.24
CA GLY A 157 6.22 -9.62 14.65
C GLY A 157 6.74 -8.22 15.02
N PHE A 158 5.98 -7.17 14.70
CA PHE A 158 6.37 -5.75 14.80
C PHE A 158 7.05 -5.41 16.13
N LYS A 159 6.45 -5.74 17.28
CA LYS A 159 6.99 -5.42 18.61
C LYS A 159 8.37 -6.06 18.85
N GLU A 160 8.56 -7.30 18.40
CA GLU A 160 9.84 -7.99 18.54
C GLU A 160 10.91 -7.36 17.62
N LEU A 161 10.53 -7.06 16.38
CA LEU A 161 11.42 -6.41 15.41
C LEU A 161 11.79 -4.99 15.83
N LEU A 162 10.86 -4.26 16.46
CA LEU A 162 11.11 -2.95 17.04
C LEU A 162 12.11 -3.05 18.18
N LYS A 163 11.88 -3.94 19.14
CA LYS A 163 12.82 -4.20 20.25
C LYS A 163 14.21 -4.55 19.73
N LYS A 164 14.32 -5.39 18.69
CA LYS A 164 15.60 -5.73 18.04
C LYS A 164 16.26 -4.52 17.40
N SER A 165 15.50 -3.69 16.71
CA SER A 165 16.01 -2.50 16.01
C SER A 165 16.47 -1.42 16.98
N VAL A 166 15.79 -1.26 18.12
CA VAL A 166 16.19 -0.35 19.19
C VAL A 166 17.45 -0.84 19.89
N ASN A 167 17.49 -2.12 20.28
CA ASN A 167 18.60 -2.66 21.06
C ASN A 167 19.87 -2.95 20.23
N ASN A 168 19.73 -3.19 18.92
CA ASN A 168 20.83 -3.59 18.04
C ASN A 168 20.84 -2.78 16.74
N SER A 169 20.81 -1.45 16.84
CA SER A 169 20.59 -0.56 15.68
C SER A 169 21.69 -0.61 14.60
N GLU A 170 22.86 -1.18 14.91
CA GLU A 170 23.97 -1.40 13.97
C GLU A 170 23.72 -2.53 12.97
N THR A 171 22.91 -3.52 13.37
CA THR A 171 22.65 -4.73 12.59
C THR A 171 21.17 -4.94 12.27
N HIS A 172 20.28 -4.23 12.96
CA HIS A 172 18.83 -4.30 12.80
C HIS A 172 18.23 -2.91 12.63
N ARG A 173 17.30 -2.75 11.70
CA ARG A 173 16.54 -1.51 11.57
C ARG A 173 15.12 -1.73 11.05
N ILE A 174 14.24 -0.83 11.44
CA ILE A 174 12.91 -0.65 10.86
C ILE A 174 12.92 0.65 10.07
N GLU A 175 12.50 0.57 8.80
CA GLU A 175 12.05 1.72 8.02
C GLU A 175 10.53 1.79 8.12
N LEU A 176 10.02 2.92 8.60
CA LEU A 176 8.59 3.16 8.78
C LEU A 176 8.16 4.28 7.84
N GLN A 177 7.27 3.94 6.90
CA GLN A 177 6.43 4.94 6.24
C GLN A 177 5.06 4.89 6.90
N LEU A 178 4.67 5.98 7.57
CA LEU A 178 3.42 6.12 8.31
C LEU A 178 2.62 7.27 7.70
N PHE A 179 1.41 6.98 7.22
CA PHE A 179 0.49 8.00 6.75
C PHE A 179 -0.73 8.04 7.68
N ILE A 180 -1.03 9.22 8.20
CA ILE A 180 -2.18 9.51 9.05
C ILE A 180 -3.11 10.41 8.25
N TYR A 181 -4.25 9.86 7.86
CA TYR A 181 -5.30 10.60 7.18
C TYR A 181 -6.35 10.97 8.22
N ILE A 182 -6.52 12.26 8.45
CA ILE A 182 -7.44 12.82 9.44
C ILE A 182 -8.62 13.41 8.67
N PHE A 183 -9.82 12.92 8.92
CA PHE A 183 -11.05 13.36 8.27
C PHE A 183 -11.70 14.44 9.12
N ASP A 184 -11.20 15.66 8.94
CA ASP A 184 -11.57 16.81 9.76
C ASP A 184 -11.35 18.11 8.99
N ARG A 185 -11.99 19.18 9.46
CA ARG A 185 -11.86 20.53 8.87
C ARG A 185 -11.14 21.45 9.85
N ILE A 186 -10.18 22.20 9.33
CA ILE A 186 -9.49 23.27 10.06
C ILE A 186 -10.09 24.60 9.61
N GLU A 187 -10.83 25.29 10.46
CA GLU A 187 -11.54 26.52 10.13
C GLU A 187 -10.73 27.77 10.49
N THR A 188 -9.82 27.67 11.46
CA THR A 188 -9.08 28.81 12.00
C THR A 188 -7.56 28.58 11.99
N GLU A 189 -6.79 29.68 12.05
CA GLU A 189 -5.33 29.59 12.18
C GLU A 189 -4.93 29.10 13.59
N GLU A 190 -5.76 29.36 14.60
CA GLU A 190 -5.60 28.83 15.96
C GLU A 190 -5.69 27.30 15.98
N GLU A 191 -6.74 26.72 15.36
CA GLU A 191 -6.86 25.26 15.19
C GLU A 191 -5.67 24.71 14.39
N LYS A 192 -5.24 25.40 13.33
CA LYS A 192 -4.09 24.99 12.54
C LYS A 192 -2.81 24.92 13.39
N GLU A 193 -2.58 25.88 14.29
CA GLU A 193 -1.43 25.87 15.20
C GLU A 193 -1.56 24.79 16.28
N GLU A 194 -2.77 24.51 16.76
CA GLU A 194 -3.03 23.37 17.67
C GLU A 194 -2.69 22.04 16.99
N ARG A 195 -3.19 21.81 15.77
CA ARG A 195 -2.86 20.63 14.95
C ARG A 195 -1.35 20.51 14.72
N ARG A 196 -0.66 21.63 14.52
CA ARG A 196 0.81 21.65 14.37
C ARG A 196 1.53 21.16 15.62
N ARG A 197 1.03 21.53 16.81
CA ARG A 197 1.57 21.07 18.11
C ARG A 197 1.31 19.58 18.33
N GLU A 198 0.10 19.11 18.06
CA GLU A 198 -0.24 17.66 18.14
C GLU A 198 0.70 16.82 17.27
N ILE A 199 0.98 17.25 16.04
CA ILE A 199 1.91 16.58 15.15
C ILE A 199 3.33 16.57 15.73
N PHE A 200 3.77 17.69 16.30
CA PHE A 200 5.09 17.77 16.94
C PHE A 200 5.22 16.81 18.12
N GLU A 201 4.21 16.72 18.98
CA GLU A 201 4.16 15.78 20.09
C GLU A 201 4.14 14.32 19.60
N PHE A 202 3.39 14.04 18.53
CA PHE A 202 3.38 12.70 17.93
C PHE A 202 4.76 12.28 17.42
N VAL A 203 5.51 13.23 16.85
CA VAL A 203 6.90 13.00 16.42
C VAL A 203 7.81 12.75 17.62
N GLN A 204 7.62 13.44 18.75
CA GLN A 204 8.40 13.15 19.96
C GLN A 204 8.10 11.75 20.50
N TYR A 205 6.82 11.36 20.54
CA TYR A 205 6.42 9.99 20.87
C TYR A 205 7.13 8.96 19.97
N LEU A 206 7.13 9.16 18.64
CA LEU A 206 7.83 8.26 17.72
C LEU A 206 9.35 8.21 17.94
N LYS A 207 9.97 9.26 18.48
CA LYS A 207 11.38 9.24 18.88
C LYS A 207 11.61 8.41 20.14
N GLU A 208 10.75 8.58 21.15
CA GLU A 208 10.80 7.81 22.39
C GLU A 208 10.64 6.31 22.13
N GLU A 209 9.76 5.96 21.19
CA GLU A 209 9.55 4.58 20.73
C GLU A 209 10.69 4.04 19.85
N GLY A 210 11.66 4.87 19.48
CA GLY A 210 12.77 4.49 18.61
C GLY A 210 12.39 4.28 17.13
N LEU A 211 11.22 4.78 16.71
CA LEU A 211 10.69 4.66 15.34
C LEU A 211 11.14 5.81 14.42
N TYR A 212 11.69 6.89 14.98
CA TYR A 212 12.05 8.09 14.22
C TYR A 212 13.26 7.92 13.30
N LYS A 213 14.25 7.07 13.61
CA LYS A 213 15.56 7.06 12.91
C LYS A 213 15.44 6.90 11.38
N TYR A 214 14.50 6.08 10.92
CA TYR A 214 14.16 5.87 9.51
C TYR A 214 12.64 6.05 9.30
N LEU A 215 12.15 7.25 9.58
CA LEU A 215 10.74 7.62 9.50
C LEU A 215 10.46 8.49 8.27
N GLU A 216 9.40 8.13 7.56
CA GLU A 216 8.61 9.00 6.71
C GLU A 216 7.22 9.08 7.32
N LEU A 217 6.80 10.27 7.75
CA LEU A 217 5.48 10.51 8.32
C LEU A 217 4.73 11.52 7.44
N GLY A 218 3.58 11.13 6.91
CA GLY A 218 2.62 12.06 6.32
C GLY A 218 1.42 12.25 7.25
N VAL A 219 1.13 13.49 7.65
CA VAL A 219 -0.11 13.84 8.35
C VAL A 219 -0.95 14.69 7.42
N ILE A 220 -2.12 14.20 7.04
CA ILE A 220 -2.92 14.71 5.92
C ILE A 220 -4.33 14.97 6.41
N PHE A 221 -4.74 16.24 6.43
CA PHE A 221 -6.10 16.65 6.74
C PHE A 221 -6.94 16.59 5.47
N ILE A 222 -7.83 15.61 5.41
CA ILE A 222 -8.83 15.43 4.36
C ILE A 222 -10.13 16.03 4.84
N ASP A 223 -10.74 16.85 3.99
CA ASP A 223 -12.06 17.42 4.28
C ASP A 223 -13.09 16.33 4.58
N GLU A 224 -13.78 16.44 5.71
CA GLU A 224 -14.76 15.44 6.13
C GLU A 224 -15.96 15.31 5.17
N ARG A 225 -16.21 16.29 4.28
CA ARG A 225 -17.26 16.18 3.25
C ARG A 225 -17.05 15.01 2.29
N VAL A 226 -15.86 14.42 2.23
CA VAL A 226 -15.67 13.13 1.54
C VAL A 226 -16.47 11.98 2.13
N LEU A 227 -16.92 12.12 3.38
CA LEU A 227 -17.73 11.14 4.09
C LEU A 227 -19.22 11.27 3.76
N ALA A 228 -19.65 12.35 3.12
CA ALA A 228 -21.05 12.59 2.81
C ALA A 228 -21.63 11.54 1.82
N PRO A 229 -22.90 11.12 1.95
CA PRO A 229 -23.64 10.31 0.98
C PRO A 229 -23.42 10.66 -0.50
N GLY A 230 -23.58 11.93 -0.86
CA GLY A 230 -23.51 12.43 -2.24
C GLY A 230 -22.08 12.58 -2.79
N TYR A 231 -21.04 12.41 -1.97
CA TYR A 231 -19.66 12.63 -2.39
C TYR A 231 -19.25 11.74 -3.59
N GLY A 232 -19.77 10.51 -3.66
CA GLY A 232 -19.47 9.59 -4.75
C GLY A 232 -19.87 10.13 -6.13
N GLU A 233 -21.04 10.76 -6.22
CA GLU A 233 -21.56 11.37 -7.46
C GLU A 233 -20.73 12.60 -7.83
N TYR A 234 -20.51 13.51 -6.88
CA TYR A 234 -19.67 14.68 -7.10
C TYR A 234 -18.23 14.34 -7.45
N SER A 235 -17.66 13.27 -6.89
CA SER A 235 -16.31 12.81 -7.23
C SER A 235 -16.21 12.42 -8.71
N LEU A 236 -17.27 11.84 -9.28
CA LEU A 236 -17.33 11.52 -10.71
C LEU A 236 -17.46 12.79 -11.55
N GLU A 237 -18.32 13.73 -11.17
CA GLU A 237 -18.45 15.03 -11.86
C GLU A 237 -17.15 15.83 -11.83
N VAL A 238 -16.48 15.85 -10.67
CA VAL A 238 -15.14 16.41 -10.51
C VAL A 238 -14.15 15.69 -11.40
N ARG A 239 -14.24 14.38 -11.59
CA ARG A 239 -13.32 13.64 -12.48
C ARG A 239 -13.53 14.01 -13.96
N PHE A 240 -14.78 14.16 -14.40
CA PHE A 240 -15.13 14.35 -15.80
C PHE A 240 -15.30 15.82 -16.24
N SER A 241 -15.30 16.77 -15.31
CA SER A 241 -15.37 18.19 -15.65
C SER A 241 -14.11 18.71 -16.34
N ASP A 242 -14.28 19.71 -17.21
CA ASP A 242 -13.17 20.51 -17.72
C ASP A 242 -12.61 21.38 -16.59
N LYS A 243 -11.29 21.31 -16.38
CA LYS A 243 -10.63 22.03 -15.28
C LYS A 243 -10.32 23.46 -15.66
N GLU A 244 -10.61 24.36 -14.74
CA GLU A 244 -10.31 25.78 -14.88
C GLU A 244 -8.94 26.10 -14.30
N LYS A 245 -8.19 26.95 -14.99
CA LYS A 245 -6.90 27.44 -14.54
C LYS A 245 -7.10 28.59 -13.55
N VAL A 246 -6.64 28.41 -12.32
CA VAL A 246 -6.75 29.38 -11.23
C VAL A 246 -5.36 29.70 -10.69
N GLU A 247 -5.14 30.92 -10.22
CA GLU A 247 -3.89 31.32 -9.56
C GLU A 247 -4.09 31.36 -8.03
N ILE A 248 -3.33 30.54 -7.30
CA ILE A 248 -3.39 30.44 -5.84
C ILE A 248 -1.97 30.56 -5.30
N GLY A 249 -1.70 31.55 -4.46
CA GLY A 249 -0.37 31.78 -3.89
C GLY A 249 0.74 31.95 -4.94
N GLY A 250 0.44 32.63 -6.05
CA GLY A 250 1.36 32.83 -7.18
C GLY A 250 1.62 31.58 -8.02
N LYS A 251 0.88 30.48 -7.78
CA LYS A 251 0.99 29.22 -8.54
C LYS A 251 -0.27 28.99 -9.36
N LYS A 252 -0.07 28.62 -10.63
CA LYS A 252 -1.16 28.22 -11.54
C LYS A 252 -1.56 26.77 -11.25
N VAL A 253 -2.81 26.56 -10.88
CA VAL A 253 -3.40 25.25 -10.59
C VAL A 253 -4.65 25.01 -11.46
N TYR A 254 -5.04 23.76 -11.61
CA TYR A 254 -6.23 23.35 -12.38
C TYR A 254 -7.25 22.74 -11.43
N LEU A 255 -8.38 23.43 -11.27
CA LEU A 255 -9.46 23.08 -10.34
C LEU A 255 -10.75 22.74 -11.09
N PRO A 256 -11.67 21.99 -10.47
CA PRO A 256 -13.03 21.86 -11.00
C PRO A 256 -13.72 23.24 -11.15
N PRO A 257 -14.72 23.37 -12.04
CA PRO A 257 -15.43 24.61 -12.26
C PRO A 257 -15.93 25.24 -10.95
N LEU A 258 -15.86 26.57 -10.85
CA LEU A 258 -16.25 27.28 -9.62
C LEU A 258 -17.68 26.93 -9.16
N GLU A 259 -18.65 26.87 -10.09
CA GLU A 259 -20.04 26.58 -9.75
C GLU A 259 -20.22 25.16 -9.19
N LEU A 260 -19.53 24.17 -9.77
CA LEU A 260 -19.51 22.79 -9.24
C LEU A 260 -18.93 22.76 -7.82
N ARG A 261 -17.85 23.52 -7.57
CA ARG A 261 -17.22 23.61 -6.24
C ARG A 261 -18.14 24.27 -5.21
N LYS A 262 -18.88 25.32 -5.59
CA LYS A 262 -19.89 25.97 -4.72
C LYS A 262 -21.00 25.00 -4.37
N GLU A 263 -21.60 24.37 -5.39
CA GLU A 263 -22.72 23.45 -5.21
C GLU A 263 -22.35 22.28 -4.29
N MET A 264 -21.25 21.59 -4.61
CA MET A 264 -20.73 20.47 -3.82
C MET A 264 -20.38 20.89 -2.39
N THR A 265 -19.79 22.07 -2.21
CA THR A 265 -19.45 22.61 -0.87
C THR A 265 -20.70 22.74 0.00
N VAL A 266 -21.79 23.27 -0.55
CA VAL A 266 -23.04 23.49 0.18
C VAL A 266 -23.74 22.16 0.44
N LYS A 267 -24.03 21.38 -0.61
CA LYS A 267 -24.83 20.16 -0.47
C LYS A 267 -24.16 19.11 0.40
N LEU A 268 -22.85 18.87 0.23
CA LEU A 268 -22.15 17.89 1.07
C LEU A 268 -22.05 18.36 2.52
N GLN A 269 -21.93 19.66 2.77
CA GLN A 269 -21.95 20.16 4.15
C GLN A 269 -23.33 19.95 4.79
N GLU A 270 -24.43 20.21 4.07
CA GLU A 270 -25.78 19.94 4.58
C GLU A 270 -26.02 18.46 4.91
N GLU A 271 -25.36 17.55 4.20
CA GLU A 271 -25.39 16.12 4.50
C GLU A 271 -24.58 15.81 5.75
N ILE A 272 -23.35 16.31 5.86
CA ILE A 272 -22.49 16.13 7.05
C ILE A 272 -23.17 16.69 8.30
N ASP A 273 -23.75 17.89 8.23
CA ASP A 273 -24.42 18.57 9.35
C ASP A 273 -25.60 17.75 9.93
N LYS A 274 -26.13 16.78 9.18
CA LYS A 274 -27.24 15.90 9.60
C LYS A 274 -26.79 14.54 10.12
N MET A 275 -25.50 14.21 9.97
CA MET A 275 -24.98 12.89 10.34
C MET A 275 -24.55 12.82 11.79
N SER A 276 -24.69 11.64 12.40
CA SER A 276 -24.09 11.37 13.71
C SER A 276 -22.60 11.04 13.59
N GLU A 277 -21.87 11.14 14.70
CA GLU A 277 -20.45 10.76 14.76
C GLU A 277 -20.27 9.28 14.40
N GLU A 278 -21.18 8.40 14.85
CA GLU A 278 -21.16 6.98 14.51
C GLU A 278 -21.32 6.74 13.00
N GLU A 279 -22.21 7.49 12.34
CA GLU A 279 -22.39 7.41 10.88
C GLU A 279 -21.14 7.90 10.13
N LEU A 280 -20.50 8.99 10.60
CA LEU A 280 -19.25 9.48 10.03
C LEU A 280 -18.12 8.44 10.16
N LEU A 281 -17.98 7.84 11.35
CA LEU A 281 -16.99 6.79 11.61
C LEU A 281 -17.25 5.52 10.78
N GLU A 282 -18.52 5.13 10.62
CA GLU A 282 -18.90 4.00 9.78
C GLU A 282 -18.53 4.25 8.31
N ARG A 283 -18.88 5.42 7.78
CA ARG A 283 -18.58 5.80 6.39
C ARG A 283 -17.08 5.95 6.15
N MET A 284 -16.35 6.54 7.10
CA MET A 284 -14.89 6.53 7.08
C MET A 284 -14.38 5.08 7.04
N GLY A 285 -14.93 4.20 7.87
CA GLY A 285 -14.63 2.76 7.92
C GLY A 285 -14.66 2.08 6.55
N ARG A 286 -15.62 2.45 5.68
CA ARG A 286 -15.81 1.90 4.32
C ARG A 286 -14.76 2.35 3.29
N ILE A 287 -13.97 3.39 3.58
CA ILE A 287 -12.92 3.88 2.65
C ILE A 287 -11.76 2.89 2.60
N LYS A 288 -11.47 2.32 1.43
CA LYS A 288 -10.33 1.41 1.24
C LYS A 288 -8.99 2.12 1.46
N LYS A 289 -8.08 1.52 2.22
CA LYS A 289 -6.74 2.05 2.48
C LYS A 289 -5.90 2.18 1.21
N SER A 290 -6.09 1.26 0.27
CA SER A 290 -5.48 1.35 -1.06
C SER A 290 -5.88 2.61 -1.83
N ARG A 291 -7.03 3.24 -1.52
CA ARG A 291 -7.57 4.43 -2.21
C ARG A 291 -7.33 5.75 -1.47
N LEU A 292 -6.73 5.74 -0.28
CA LEU A 292 -6.50 6.98 0.48
C LEU A 292 -5.60 7.97 -0.25
N ASP A 293 -4.62 7.48 -1.01
CA ASP A 293 -3.74 8.33 -1.82
C ASP A 293 -4.47 8.99 -2.99
N ASP A 294 -5.47 8.32 -3.57
CA ASP A 294 -6.33 8.90 -4.61
C ASP A 294 -7.30 9.92 -4.00
N LEU A 295 -7.81 9.61 -2.80
CA LEU A 295 -8.77 10.46 -2.10
C LEU A 295 -8.17 11.82 -1.71
N ARG A 296 -6.88 11.88 -1.36
CA ARG A 296 -6.24 13.12 -0.89
C ARG A 296 -6.23 14.25 -1.94
N GLY A 297 -6.27 13.93 -3.23
CA GLY A 297 -6.06 14.87 -4.35
C GLY A 297 -6.66 16.27 -4.19
N TYR A 298 -7.95 16.42 -4.50
CA TYR A 298 -8.67 17.70 -4.36
C TYR A 298 -9.24 17.93 -2.94
N ASN A 299 -9.13 16.93 -2.06
CA ASN A 299 -9.77 16.94 -0.74
C ASN A 299 -8.82 17.28 0.41
N THR A 300 -7.51 17.27 0.19
CA THR A 300 -6.55 17.70 1.22
C THR A 300 -6.63 19.20 1.41
N GLN A 301 -7.04 19.61 2.61
CA GLN A 301 -7.05 21.00 3.02
C GLN A 301 -5.65 21.48 3.34
N CYS A 302 -4.93 20.72 4.17
CA CYS A 302 -3.53 20.94 4.48
C CYS A 302 -2.88 19.64 4.97
N GLY A 303 -1.56 19.68 5.17
CA GLY A 303 -0.84 18.56 5.76
C GLY A 303 0.66 18.84 5.86
N THR A 304 1.39 17.85 6.33
CA THR A 304 2.84 17.92 6.40
C THR A 304 3.47 16.56 6.13
N PHE A 305 4.69 16.60 5.60
CA PHE A 305 5.54 15.42 5.48
C PHE A 305 6.81 15.63 6.30
N ILE A 306 7.07 14.66 7.16
CA ILE A 306 8.19 14.64 8.10
C ILE A 306 9.10 13.50 7.71
N TYR A 307 10.34 13.84 7.39
CA TYR A 307 11.34 12.86 6.99
C TYR A 307 12.51 12.89 7.97
N SER A 308 12.85 11.74 8.52
CA SER A 308 14.08 11.62 9.27
C SER A 308 15.28 11.67 8.32
N TRP A 309 16.43 12.10 8.85
CA TRP A 309 17.68 12.09 8.10
C TRP A 309 17.99 10.70 7.52
N GLY A 310 17.85 9.64 8.33
CA GLY A 310 18.11 8.27 7.89
C GLY A 310 17.17 7.80 6.77
N MET A 311 15.91 8.23 6.78
CA MET A 311 14.97 7.92 5.69
C MET A 311 15.36 8.63 4.39
N LEU A 312 15.77 9.90 4.46
CA LEU A 312 16.20 10.67 3.30
C LEU A 312 17.49 10.11 2.69
N GLU A 313 18.48 9.75 3.50
CA GLU A 313 19.72 9.14 3.00
C GLU A 313 19.45 7.81 2.30
N GLU A 314 18.54 7.00 2.82
CA GLU A 314 18.27 5.66 2.30
C GLU A 314 17.45 5.70 1.00
N ASN A 315 16.38 6.51 0.97
CA ASN A 315 15.37 6.43 -0.09
C ASN A 315 15.32 7.66 -1.00
N TYR A 316 15.97 8.77 -0.63
CA TYR A 316 15.85 10.07 -1.32
C TYR A 316 17.19 10.81 -1.44
N SER A 317 18.31 10.09 -1.50
CA SER A 317 19.67 10.66 -1.47
C SER A 317 19.95 11.70 -2.56
N SER A 318 19.28 11.60 -3.72
CA SER A 318 19.39 12.56 -4.83
C SER A 318 18.72 13.92 -4.57
N SER A 319 17.87 14.03 -3.55
CA SER A 319 17.03 15.20 -3.26
C SER A 319 17.45 15.95 -1.99
N LEU A 320 18.60 15.59 -1.40
CA LEU A 320 19.06 16.12 -0.12
C LEU A 320 19.51 17.59 -0.22
N SER A 321 18.88 18.46 0.56
CA SER A 321 19.32 19.84 0.76
C SER A 321 20.06 20.03 2.09
N ARG A 322 20.80 21.14 2.23
CA ARG A 322 21.40 21.53 3.52
C ARG A 322 20.36 21.76 4.62
N ARG A 323 19.15 22.19 4.25
CA ARG A 323 18.03 22.41 5.18
C ARG A 323 17.57 21.08 5.79
N ASP A 324 17.57 20.00 5.01
CA ASP A 324 17.13 18.69 5.47
C ASP A 324 18.05 18.10 6.54
N LYS A 325 19.36 18.35 6.46
CA LYS A 325 20.33 17.98 7.50
C LYS A 325 20.02 18.60 8.86
N SER A 326 19.45 19.80 8.88
CA SER A 326 19.16 20.54 10.12
C SER A 326 17.80 20.21 10.75
N ARG A 327 16.86 19.63 10.00
CA ARG A 327 15.50 19.33 10.48
C ARG A 327 15.45 17.97 11.17
N ASN A 328 15.85 17.94 12.45
CA ASN A 328 15.71 16.77 13.32
C ASN A 328 14.39 16.77 14.13
N TYR A 329 13.48 17.70 13.83
CA TYR A 329 12.19 17.89 14.50
C TYR A 329 12.29 17.92 16.04
N SER A 330 13.37 18.49 16.59
CA SER A 330 13.53 18.75 18.04
C SER A 330 12.82 20.02 18.51
N LYS A 331 12.30 20.82 17.58
CA LYS A 331 11.59 22.07 17.85
C LYS A 331 10.32 22.14 17.02
N LEU A 332 9.28 22.75 17.57
CA LEU A 332 7.98 22.95 16.90
C LEU A 332 8.12 23.70 15.57
N GLU A 333 9.08 24.64 15.46
CA GLU A 333 9.35 25.39 14.23
C GLU A 333 9.73 24.53 13.02
N HIS A 334 10.14 23.28 13.22
CA HIS A 334 10.43 22.35 12.13
C HIS A 334 9.18 21.70 11.53
N VAL A 335 8.02 21.81 12.19
CA VAL A 335 6.74 21.33 11.69
C VAL A 335 6.04 22.49 10.99
N GLU A 336 5.77 22.32 9.70
CA GLU A 336 5.11 23.29 8.84
C GLU A 336 3.90 22.60 8.19
N LEU A 337 2.72 23.20 8.31
CA LEU A 337 1.49 22.72 7.65
C LEU A 337 1.29 23.47 6.34
N ASP A 338 1.51 22.76 5.23
CA ASP A 338 1.33 23.27 3.88
C ASP A 338 -0.13 23.19 3.46
N ASN A 339 -0.64 24.25 2.86
CA ASN A 339 -1.99 24.27 2.31
C ASN A 339 -2.08 23.42 1.04
N GLY A 340 -3.18 22.69 0.88
CA GLY A 340 -3.51 21.96 -0.33
C GLY A 340 -3.79 22.94 -1.47
N LEU A 341 -2.82 23.14 -2.36
CA LEU A 341 -2.98 24.07 -3.50
C LEU A 341 -4.13 23.72 -4.45
N LYS A 342 -4.58 22.46 -4.42
CA LYS A 342 -5.70 21.95 -5.19
C LYS A 342 -6.94 21.71 -4.33
N TYR A 343 -7.00 22.19 -3.09
CA TYR A 343 -8.18 22.06 -2.26
C TYR A 343 -9.40 22.67 -2.95
N MET A 344 -10.43 21.85 -3.22
CA MET A 344 -11.52 22.27 -4.10
C MET A 344 -12.68 22.92 -3.37
N TYR A 345 -12.82 22.68 -2.07
CA TYR A 345 -13.95 23.22 -1.33
C TYR A 345 -13.73 24.68 -0.98
N LEU A 346 -14.85 25.39 -0.84
CA LEU A 346 -14.85 26.80 -0.45
C LEU A 346 -15.08 26.91 1.05
N SER A 347 -14.45 27.90 1.69
CA SER A 347 -14.82 28.28 3.05
C SER A 347 -16.23 28.86 3.04
N ARG A 348 -17.01 28.63 4.10
CA ARG A 348 -18.22 29.44 4.34
C ARG A 348 -17.76 30.86 4.67
N LYS A 349 -17.51 31.66 3.64
CA LYS A 349 -17.47 33.12 3.74
C LYS A 349 -18.59 33.64 2.85
N GLU A 350 -19.74 33.85 3.45
CA GLU A 350 -20.36 35.17 3.63
C GLU A 350 -21.49 35.08 4.65
#